data_AF-A0A1H9LMA3-F1
#
_entry.id   AF-A0A1H9LMA3-F1
#
_cell.length_a   1.000
_cell.length_b   1.000
_cell.length_c   1.000
_cell.angle_alpha   90.00
_cell.angle_beta   90.00
_cell.angle_gamma   90.00
#
_symmetry.space_group_name_H-M   'P 1'
#
loop_
_entity.id
_entity.type
_entity.pdbx_description
1 polymer ?
#
loop_
_entity_poly.entity_id
_entity_poly.type
_entity_poly.pdbx_seq_one_letter_code
_entity_poly.pdbx_strand_id
1 'polypeptide(L)'
;MINKRLMMPKNREQGAVLIIALIFVLILTLIGVSSMQGTTLQEKMSGNLRDRSVAFNAAEAALREGENSAYDSYDNGTLEYIGDSVSGSYGDANWTATLVRILENTTTLPAAKLGVVIRVTASSNGLSDQSDVQLESIYVVKD
;
A
#
# COMPACT_ATOMS: atom_id res chain seq x y z
N MET A 1 14.46 -81.88 -49.69
CA MET A 1 13.59 -80.68 -49.61
C MET A 1 13.88 -79.97 -48.30
N ILE A 2 14.44 -78.74 -48.35
CA ILE A 2 14.85 -77.96 -47.16
C ILE A 2 13.89 -76.76 -47.04
N ASN A 3 13.10 -76.70 -45.98
CA ASN A 3 12.21 -75.56 -45.72
C ASN A 3 12.86 -74.61 -44.70
N LYS A 4 13.19 -73.40 -45.16
CA LYS A 4 13.82 -72.33 -44.37
C LYS A 4 12.72 -71.53 -43.66
N ARG A 5 12.59 -71.67 -42.34
CA ARG A 5 11.66 -70.85 -41.53
C ARG A 5 12.16 -69.41 -41.51
N LEU A 6 11.37 -68.49 -42.06
CA LEU A 6 11.60 -67.05 -41.95
C LEU A 6 11.31 -66.60 -40.52
N MET A 7 12.36 -66.31 -39.75
CA MET A 7 12.26 -65.64 -38.45
C MET A 7 12.06 -64.14 -38.68
N MET A 8 10.88 -63.63 -38.31
CA MET A 8 10.61 -62.18 -38.27
C MET A 8 11.38 -61.56 -37.09
N PRO A 9 12.13 -60.45 -37.30
CA PRO A 9 12.78 -59.75 -36.21
C PRO A 9 11.74 -59.08 -35.31
N LYS A 10 11.67 -59.51 -34.05
CA LYS A 10 10.88 -58.86 -33.01
C LYS A 10 11.73 -57.72 -32.43
N ASN A 11 11.50 -56.50 -32.91
CA ASN A 11 12.17 -55.30 -32.41
C ASN A 11 11.91 -55.18 -30.89
N ARG A 12 12.99 -55.23 -30.10
CA ARG A 12 12.98 -55.11 -28.64
C ARG A 12 13.17 -53.64 -28.27
N GLU A 13 12.14 -52.83 -28.46
CA GLU A 13 12.06 -51.46 -27.95
C GLU A 13 11.72 -51.50 -26.45
N GLN A 14 12.71 -51.75 -25.59
CA GLN A 14 12.51 -51.79 -24.13
C GLN A 14 13.66 -51.04 -23.44
N GLY A 15 13.46 -49.75 -23.20
CA GLY A 15 14.38 -48.93 -22.39
C GLY A 15 14.20 -47.43 -22.56
N ALA A 16 13.85 -46.97 -23.77
CA ALA A 16 13.77 -45.53 -24.06
C ALA A 16 12.55 -44.83 -23.42
N VAL A 17 11.44 -45.56 -23.24
CA VAL A 17 10.16 -44.98 -22.76
C VAL A 17 10.28 -44.36 -21.36
N LEU A 18 11.02 -44.99 -20.44
CA LEU A 18 11.17 -44.48 -19.07
C LEU A 18 11.93 -43.14 -19.05
N ILE A 19 13.01 -43.04 -19.83
CA ILE A 19 13.81 -41.83 -19.94
C ILE A 19 12.97 -40.70 -20.54
N ILE A 20 12.24 -40.99 -21.62
CA ILE A 20 11.37 -40.02 -22.28
C ILE A 20 10.27 -39.54 -21.32
N ALA A 21 9.61 -40.47 -20.61
CA ALA A 21 8.59 -40.13 -19.62
C ALA A 21 9.13 -39.22 -18.50
N LEU A 22 10.34 -39.50 -17.99
CA LEU A 22 10.96 -38.69 -16.94
C LEU A 22 11.33 -37.29 -17.43
N ILE A 23 11.82 -37.18 -18.66
CA ILE A 23 12.09 -35.87 -19.30
C ILE A 23 10.78 -35.07 -19.45
N PHE A 24 9.70 -35.70 -19.92
CA PHE A 24 8.40 -35.03 -20.03
C PHE A 24 7.87 -34.55 -18.68
N VAL A 25 7.95 -35.38 -17.63
CA VAL A 25 7.53 -34.97 -16.28
C VAL A 25 8.36 -33.80 -15.76
N LEU A 26 9.68 -33.83 -15.98
CA LEU A 26 10.57 -32.73 -15.58
C LEU A 26 10.21 -31.42 -16.29
N ILE A 27 9.98 -31.47 -17.61
CA ILE A 27 9.59 -30.30 -18.40
C ILE A 27 8.26 -29.73 -17.90
N LEU A 28 7.25 -30.57 -17.70
CA LEU A 28 5.94 -30.12 -17.18
C LEU A 28 6.06 -29.50 -15.79
N THR A 29 6.92 -30.05 -14.93
CA THR A 29 7.17 -29.50 -13.58
C THR A 29 7.79 -28.11 -13.67
N LEU A 30 8.80 -27.91 -14.52
CA LEU A 30 9.45 -26.61 -14.70
C LEU A 30 8.46 -25.56 -15.23
N ILE A 31 7.62 -25.93 -16.20
CA ILE A 31 6.56 -25.05 -16.73
C ILE A 31 5.58 -24.68 -15.61
N GLY A 32 5.13 -25.66 -14.82
CA GLY A 32 4.23 -25.44 -13.70
C GLY A 32 4.81 -24.49 -12.64
N VAL A 33 6.08 -24.68 -12.27
CA VAL A 33 6.77 -23.84 -11.28
C VAL A 33 6.95 -22.41 -11.80
N SER A 34 7.38 -22.21 -13.06
CA SER A 34 7.51 -20.87 -13.65
C SER A 34 6.15 -20.14 -13.70
N SER A 35 5.05 -20.83 -13.99
CA SER A 35 3.71 -20.24 -13.97
C SER A 35 3.27 -19.80 -12.56
N MET A 36 3.57 -20.60 -11.53
CA MET A 36 3.26 -20.25 -10.15
C MET A 36 4.07 -19.03 -9.66
N GLN A 37 5.35 -18.92 -10.02
CA GLN A 37 6.19 -17.79 -9.62
C GLN A 37 5.64 -16.44 -10.09
N GLY A 38 5.11 -16.37 -11.32
CA GLY A 38 4.49 -15.14 -11.84
C GLY A 38 3.23 -14.74 -11.05
N THR A 39 2.40 -15.72 -10.70
CA THR A 39 1.16 -15.51 -9.93
C THR A 39 1.48 -14.99 -8.53
N THR A 40 2.46 -15.58 -7.84
CA THR A 40 2.88 -15.14 -6.51
C THR A 40 3.43 -13.71 -6.51
N LEU A 41 4.17 -13.31 -7.54
CA LEU A 41 4.67 -11.94 -7.66
C LEU A 41 3.52 -10.94 -7.86
N GLN A 42 2.55 -11.27 -8.71
CA GLN A 42 1.37 -10.44 -8.93
C GLN A 42 0.51 -10.30 -7.66
N GLU A 43 0.34 -11.38 -6.92
CA GLU A 43 -0.37 -11.37 -5.63
C GLU A 43 0.31 -10.45 -4.62
N LYS A 44 1.64 -10.53 -4.47
CA LYS A 44 2.41 -9.64 -3.59
C LYS A 44 2.33 -8.18 -4.02
N MET A 45 2.45 -7.90 -5.32
CA MET A 45 2.31 -6.53 -5.84
C MET A 45 0.89 -5.99 -5.60
N SER A 46 -0.15 -6.82 -5.84
CA SER A 46 -1.54 -6.45 -5.59
C SER A 46 -1.80 -6.18 -4.11
N GLY A 47 -1.26 -7.01 -3.22
CA GLY A 47 -1.34 -6.82 -1.77
C GLY A 47 -0.67 -5.52 -1.33
N ASN A 48 0.55 -5.24 -1.79
CA ASN A 48 1.27 -4.01 -1.46
C ASN A 48 0.56 -2.74 -1.98
N LEU A 49 0.04 -2.79 -3.22
CA LEU A 49 -0.73 -1.68 -3.78
C LEU A 49 -2.03 -1.43 -2.99
N ARG A 50 -2.70 -2.50 -2.57
CA ARG A 50 -3.90 -2.39 -1.74
C ARG A 50 -3.59 -1.77 -0.38
N ASP A 51 -2.53 -2.24 0.27
CA ASP A 51 -2.09 -1.74 1.58
C ASP A 51 -1.79 -0.23 1.53
N ARG A 52 -1.03 0.18 0.52
CA ARG A 52 -0.70 1.59 0.30
C ARG A 52 -1.91 2.46 -0.03
N SER A 53 -2.87 1.92 -0.79
CA SER A 53 -4.13 2.63 -1.08
C SER A 53 -4.97 2.83 0.17
N VAL A 54 -5.02 1.84 1.07
CA VAL A 54 -5.75 1.95 2.34
C VAL A 54 -5.08 2.97 3.26
N ALA A 55 -3.75 2.92 3.39
CA ALA A 55 -2.99 3.94 4.12
C ALA A 55 -3.28 5.35 3.57
N PHE A 56 -3.26 5.53 2.24
CA PHE A 56 -3.57 6.83 1.63
C PHE A 56 -4.97 7.35 1.98
N ASN A 57 -5.99 6.49 1.89
CA ASN A 57 -7.36 6.89 2.26
C ASN A 57 -7.47 7.22 3.76
N ALA A 58 -6.73 6.51 4.62
CA ALA A 58 -6.67 6.79 6.05
C ALA A 58 -6.00 8.14 6.33
N ALA A 59 -4.89 8.45 5.66
CA ALA A 59 -4.25 9.76 5.75
C ALA A 59 -5.18 10.90 5.25
N GLU A 60 -5.96 10.68 4.19
CA GLU A 60 -6.91 11.69 3.71
C GLU A 60 -8.04 11.91 4.72
N ALA A 61 -8.56 10.84 5.33
CA ALA A 61 -9.54 10.95 6.41
C ALA A 61 -8.96 11.73 7.60
N ALA A 62 -7.73 11.41 8.00
CA ALA A 62 -7.01 12.12 9.05
C ALA A 62 -6.82 13.60 8.75
N LEU A 63 -6.50 13.95 7.51
CA LEU A 63 -6.34 15.33 7.09
C LEU A 63 -7.65 16.10 7.23
N ARG A 64 -8.77 15.52 6.77
CA ARG A 64 -10.10 16.15 6.87
C ARG A 64 -10.56 16.34 8.32
N GLU A 65 -10.38 15.31 9.16
CA GLU A 65 -10.74 15.39 10.58
C GLU A 65 -9.81 16.35 11.33
N GLY A 66 -8.51 16.34 11.02
CA GLY A 66 -7.55 17.31 11.55
C GLY A 66 -7.88 18.74 11.14
N GLU A 67 -8.31 18.98 9.89
CA GLU A 67 -8.77 20.29 9.44
C GLU A 67 -10.01 20.75 10.22
N ASN A 68 -11.03 19.90 10.36
CA ASN A 68 -12.22 20.21 11.16
C ASN A 68 -11.86 20.53 12.62
N SER A 69 -11.04 19.69 13.25
CA SER A 69 -10.61 19.90 14.65
C SER A 69 -9.82 21.20 14.81
N ALA A 70 -9.00 21.57 13.81
CA ALA A 70 -8.31 22.85 13.83
C ALA A 70 -9.26 24.03 13.66
N TYR A 71 -10.25 23.96 12.79
CA TYR A 71 -11.25 25.01 12.63
C TYR A 71 -12.04 25.20 13.93
N ASP A 72 -12.51 24.12 14.53
CA ASP A 72 -13.24 24.17 15.80
C ASP A 72 -12.38 24.78 16.91
N SER A 73 -11.13 24.35 17.02
CA SER A 73 -10.21 24.91 18.00
C SER A 73 -9.83 26.37 17.72
N TYR A 74 -9.80 26.79 16.44
CA TYR A 74 -9.53 28.18 16.05
C TYR A 74 -10.67 29.09 16.50
N ASP A 75 -11.91 28.70 16.20
CA ASP A 75 -13.11 29.44 16.57
C ASP A 75 -13.27 29.54 18.10
N ASN A 76 -12.93 28.46 18.81
CA ASN A 76 -12.93 28.44 20.28
C ASN A 76 -11.72 29.13 20.91
N GLY A 77 -10.74 29.58 20.12
CA GLY A 77 -9.51 30.22 20.60
C GLY A 77 -8.60 29.30 21.42
N THR A 78 -8.79 27.97 21.32
CA THR A 78 -8.07 26.95 22.09
C THR A 78 -6.91 26.32 21.33
N LEU A 79 -6.67 26.69 20.07
CA LEU A 79 -5.54 26.17 19.28
C LEU A 79 -4.20 26.44 19.96
N GLU A 80 -3.51 25.36 20.32
CA GLU A 80 -2.14 25.41 20.78
C GLU A 80 -1.18 25.71 19.62
N TYR A 81 -0.11 26.45 19.91
CA TYR A 81 0.95 26.75 18.94
C TYR A 81 1.55 25.45 18.36
N ILE A 82 1.73 24.43 19.20
CA ILE A 82 2.19 23.09 18.84
C ILE A 82 1.51 22.12 19.81
N GLY A 83 0.86 21.06 19.33
CA GLY A 83 0.61 19.89 20.18
C GLY A 83 -0.82 19.39 20.31
N ASP A 84 -1.78 19.95 19.58
CA ASP A 84 -3.05 19.25 19.44
C ASP A 84 -2.87 18.07 18.48
N SER A 85 -3.42 16.92 18.85
CA SER A 85 -3.38 15.72 18.03
C SER A 85 -4.70 14.98 18.12
N VAL A 86 -5.31 14.78 16.96
CA VAL A 86 -6.51 13.97 16.82
C VAL A 86 -6.13 12.65 16.18
N SER A 87 -6.73 11.56 16.64
CA SER A 87 -6.42 10.21 16.18
C SER A 87 -7.71 9.47 15.89
N GLY A 88 -7.65 8.53 14.94
CA GLY A 88 -8.79 7.72 14.59
C GLY A 88 -8.40 6.55 13.71
N SER A 89 -9.42 5.92 13.14
CA SER A 89 -9.24 4.77 12.24
C SER A 89 -10.06 4.95 10.97
N TYR A 90 -9.55 4.40 9.87
CA TYR A 90 -10.26 4.29 8.60
C TYR A 90 -10.24 2.81 8.19
N GLY A 91 -11.33 2.10 8.48
CA GLY A 91 -11.31 0.63 8.46
C GLY A 91 -10.36 0.10 9.55
N ASP A 92 -9.43 -0.78 9.17
CA ASP A 92 -8.40 -1.34 10.07
C ASP A 92 -7.10 -0.51 10.09
N ALA A 93 -7.01 0.55 9.28
CA ALA A 93 -5.85 1.44 9.28
C ALA A 93 -6.03 2.53 10.34
N ASN A 94 -4.96 2.79 11.10
CA ASN A 94 -4.94 3.84 12.11
C ASN A 94 -4.29 5.09 11.53
N TRP A 95 -4.74 6.24 12.02
CA TRP A 95 -4.20 7.52 11.60
C TRP A 95 -4.14 8.50 12.76
N THR A 96 -3.23 9.47 12.63
CA THR A 96 -3.05 10.58 13.55
C THR A 96 -2.88 11.87 12.76
N ALA A 97 -3.50 12.96 13.20
CA ALA A 97 -3.31 14.28 12.66
C ALA A 97 -2.78 15.20 13.77
N THR A 98 -1.62 15.80 13.54
CA THR A 98 -1.03 16.81 14.44
C THR A 98 -1.32 18.19 13.89
N LEU A 99 -1.79 19.07 14.77
CA LEU A 99 -2.18 20.42 14.43
C LEU A 99 -1.16 21.39 14.98
N VAL A 100 -0.77 22.35 14.16
CA VAL A 100 0.21 23.38 14.50
C VAL A 100 -0.30 24.72 14.02
N ARG A 101 -0.41 25.69 14.93
CA ARG A 101 -0.68 27.08 14.59
C ARG A 101 0.64 27.79 14.30
N ILE A 102 0.72 28.50 13.17
CA ILE A 102 1.85 29.34 12.77
C ILE A 102 1.38 30.81 12.80
N LEU A 103 2.12 31.67 13.52
CA LEU A 103 1.70 33.05 13.84
C LEU A 103 1.48 33.96 12.63
N GLU A 104 0.64 34.96 12.87
CA GLU A 104 0.17 36.04 11.99
C GLU A 104 0.99 37.30 12.23
N ASN A 105 1.21 38.07 11.17
CA ASN A 105 2.00 39.30 11.19
C ASN A 105 1.38 40.37 12.11
N THR A 106 2.04 40.63 13.25
CA THR A 106 1.74 41.73 14.18
C THR A 106 1.78 43.09 13.48
N THR A 107 0.64 43.55 12.97
CA THR A 107 0.51 44.96 12.60
C THR A 107 -0.01 45.74 13.81
N THR A 108 0.67 46.82 14.13
CA THR A 108 0.40 47.73 15.27
C THR A 108 -0.86 48.59 15.08
N LEU A 109 -1.70 48.25 14.10
CA LEU A 109 -2.90 49.01 13.77
C LEU A 109 -4.12 48.36 14.43
N PRO A 110 -4.90 49.11 15.24
CA PRO A 110 -5.97 48.57 16.09
C PRO A 110 -7.21 48.03 15.34
N ALA A 111 -7.10 47.70 14.05
CA ALA A 111 -8.19 47.15 13.24
C ALA A 111 -7.72 46.19 12.11
N ALA A 112 -6.45 45.81 12.07
CA ALA A 112 -5.98 44.85 11.07
C ALA A 112 -6.31 43.44 11.55
N LYS A 113 -7.34 42.83 10.96
CA LYS A 113 -7.67 41.41 11.14
C LYS A 113 -6.44 40.59 10.75
N LEU A 114 -5.83 39.95 11.74
CA LEU A 114 -4.71 39.05 11.55
C LEU A 114 -5.25 37.79 10.82
N GLY A 115 -4.47 37.17 9.92
CA GLY A 115 -4.79 35.82 9.41
C GLY A 115 -3.86 34.73 9.97
N VAL A 116 -4.43 33.65 10.56
CA VAL A 116 -3.69 32.50 11.12
C VAL A 116 -3.29 31.55 10.02
N VAL A 117 -2.02 31.13 10.02
CA VAL A 117 -1.62 29.95 9.24
C VAL A 117 -1.77 28.72 10.12
N ILE A 118 -2.57 27.75 9.70
CA ILE A 118 -2.69 26.46 10.37
C ILE A 118 -2.02 25.42 9.49
N ARG A 119 -1.16 24.60 10.09
CA ARG A 119 -0.62 23.39 9.48
C ARG A 119 -1.25 22.17 10.14
N VAL A 120 -1.76 21.27 9.32
CA VAL A 120 -2.25 19.95 9.73
C VAL A 120 -1.34 18.91 9.08
N THR A 121 -0.70 18.08 9.90
CA THR A 121 0.13 16.97 9.45
C THR A 121 -0.58 15.67 9.79
N ALA A 122 -1.06 14.96 8.77
CA ALA A 122 -1.67 13.65 8.89
C ALA A 122 -0.63 12.54 8.64
N SER A 123 -0.62 11.52 9.48
CA SER A 123 0.14 10.28 9.32
C SER A 123 -0.80 9.09 9.46
N SER A 124 -0.55 8.05 8.68
CA SER A 124 -1.35 6.82 8.73
C SER A 124 -0.51 5.61 8.38
N ASN A 125 -0.90 4.48 8.97
CA ASN A 125 -0.25 3.20 8.73
C ASN A 125 -1.21 2.30 7.95
N GLY A 126 -0.68 1.60 6.94
CA GLY A 126 -1.39 0.53 6.24
C GLY A 126 -1.68 -0.66 7.15
N LEU A 127 -2.47 -1.60 6.64
CA LEU A 127 -2.83 -2.86 7.31
C LEU A 127 -1.61 -3.70 7.71
N SER A 128 -0.51 -3.56 6.96
CA SER A 128 0.74 -4.29 7.23
C SER A 128 1.67 -3.58 8.21
N ASP A 129 1.34 -2.36 8.65
CA ASP A 129 2.19 -1.46 9.44
C ASP A 129 3.54 -1.11 8.76
N GLN A 130 3.72 -1.50 7.49
CA GLN A 130 4.90 -1.20 6.67
C GLN A 130 4.67 -0.02 5.71
N SER A 131 3.42 0.29 5.40
CA SER A 131 3.05 1.44 4.57
C SER A 131 2.80 2.65 5.46
N ASP A 132 3.75 3.58 5.54
CA ASP A 132 3.55 4.91 6.14
C ASP A 132 3.20 5.91 5.04
N VAL A 133 2.10 6.63 5.24
CA VAL A 133 1.69 7.74 4.40
C VAL A 133 1.54 8.98 5.26
N GLN A 134 2.29 10.02 4.89
CA GLN A 134 2.22 11.33 5.53
C GLN A 134 1.72 12.38 4.53
N LEU A 135 0.71 13.14 4.95
CA LEU A 135 0.13 14.24 4.19
C LEU A 135 0.24 15.52 5.03
N GLU A 136 0.48 16.64 4.37
CA GLU A 136 0.58 17.95 5.01
C GLU A 136 -0.34 18.94 4.31
N SER A 137 -1.14 19.66 5.09
CA SER A 137 -1.99 20.76 4.63
C SER A 137 -1.59 22.03 5.38
N ILE A 138 -1.43 23.12 4.65
CA ILE A 138 -1.17 24.45 5.21
C ILE A 138 -2.22 25.40 4.64
N TYR A 139 -2.98 26.05 5.51
CA TYR A 139 -4.00 27.00 5.09
C TYR A 139 -3.95 28.27 5.94
N VAL A 140 -4.35 29.39 5.33
CA VAL A 140 -4.45 30.69 6.00
C VAL A 140 -5.92 30.93 6.31
N VAL A 141 -6.27 30.88 7.59
CA VAL A 141 -7.57 31.29 8.08
C VAL A 141 -7.56 32.81 8.16
N LYS A 142 -8.38 33.44 7.33
CA LYS A 142 -8.67 34.86 7.42
C LYS A 142 -10.08 35.00 7.93
N ASP A 143 -10.16 35.82 8.93
CA ASP A 143 -11.34 36.20 9.64
C ASP A 143 -12.21 37.07 8.68
#